data_AF-A0A016TTL8-F1
#
_entry.id   AF-A0A016TTL8-F1
#
_cell.length_a   1.000
_cell.length_b   1.000
_cell.length_c   1.000
_cell.angle_alpha   90.00
_cell.angle_beta   90.00
_cell.angle_gamma   90.00
#
_symmetry.space_group_name_H-M   'P 1'
#
loop_
_entity.id
_entity.type
_entity.pdbx_description
1 polymer ?
#
loop_
_entity_poly.entity_id
_entity_poly.type
_entity_poly.pdbx_seq_one_letter_code
_entity_poly.pdbx_strand_id
1 'polypeptide(L)'
;MLFRTTLFLMVTTLGALFLLLRLSSQTTPESSGEIPAPADSLASGEIATTGILTSGEILASGECDDNEVMMECGPVCEPTCIVPNPECEGVCALDVCRCKQGFIRSKPEGPCIEASACPSVPSEVYPDSCENVECPKYTHCEVVDLPCQNGNCIQEAVCVDDYIFS
;
A
#
# COMPACT_ATOMS: atom_id res chain seq x y z
N MET A 1 5.25 -39.79 -35.04
CA MET A 1 6.47 -39.66 -34.21
C MET A 1 7.23 -38.35 -34.47
N LEU A 2 7.36 -37.89 -35.72
CA LEU A 2 8.04 -36.62 -36.07
C LEU A 2 7.50 -35.35 -35.38
N PHE A 3 6.18 -35.24 -35.18
CA PHE A 3 5.55 -34.03 -34.63
C PHE A 3 5.82 -33.81 -33.13
N ARG A 4 6.04 -34.90 -32.38
CA ARG A 4 6.37 -34.84 -30.96
C ARG A 4 7.83 -34.45 -30.74
N THR A 5 8.73 -34.92 -31.60
CA THR A 5 10.16 -34.58 -31.54
C THR A 5 10.43 -33.13 -31.93
N THR A 6 9.71 -32.58 -32.93
CA THR A 6 9.85 -31.17 -33.31
C THR A 6 9.30 -30.23 -32.23
N LEU A 7 8.17 -30.56 -31.61
CA LEU A 7 7.63 -29.76 -30.50
C LEU A 7 8.57 -29.77 -29.29
N PHE A 8 9.17 -30.92 -28.95
CA PHE A 8 10.12 -31.01 -27.84
C PHE A 8 11.39 -30.19 -28.09
N LEU A 9 11.91 -30.19 -29.32
CA LEU A 9 13.08 -29.37 -29.70
C LEU A 9 12.77 -27.87 -29.71
N MET A 10 11.56 -27.45 -30.07
CA MET A 10 11.15 -26.04 -30.02
C MET A 10 11.01 -25.54 -28.57
N VAL A 11 10.45 -26.35 -27.67
CA VAL A 11 10.30 -25.98 -26.26
C VAL A 11 11.66 -25.87 -25.55
N THR A 12 12.60 -26.78 -25.85
CA THR A 12 13.93 -26.74 -25.23
C THR A 12 14.78 -25.58 -25.73
N THR A 13 14.67 -25.22 -27.01
CA THR A 13 15.41 -24.08 -27.59
C THR A 13 14.86 -22.73 -27.12
N LEU A 14 13.53 -22.58 -27.01
CA LEU A 14 12.91 -21.38 -26.42
C LEU A 14 13.25 -21.22 -24.93
N GLY A 15 13.25 -22.32 -24.17
CA GLY A 15 13.64 -22.31 -22.76
C GLY A 15 15.11 -21.92 -22.53
N ALA A 16 16.03 -22.44 -23.36
CA ALA A 16 17.45 -22.07 -23.29
C ALA A 16 17.68 -20.60 -23.65
N LEU A 17 16.97 -20.07 -24.65
CA LEU A 17 17.05 -18.65 -25.02
C LEU A 17 16.52 -17.74 -23.90
N PHE A 18 15.44 -18.15 -23.23
CA PHE A 18 14.87 -17.40 -22.10
C PHE A 18 15.80 -17.39 -20.88
N LEU A 19 16.52 -18.49 -20.62
CA LEU A 19 17.50 -18.58 -19.54
C LEU A 19 18.72 -17.68 -19.80
N LEU A 20 19.18 -17.59 -21.06
CA LEU A 20 20.30 -16.72 -21.45
C LEU A 20 19.93 -15.23 -21.37
N LEU A 21 18.69 -14.85 -21.65
CA LEU A 21 18.21 -13.47 -21.50
C LEU A 21 18.11 -13.01 -20.03
N ARG A 22 18.00 -13.93 -19.07
CA ARG A 22 17.96 -13.58 -17.63
C ARG A 22 19.35 -13.30 -17.05
N LEU A 23 20.41 -13.90 -17.59
CA LEU A 23 21.78 -13.69 -17.11
C LEU A 23 22.36 -12.32 -17.46
N SER A 24 21.80 -11.61 -18.45
CA SER A 24 22.28 -10.28 -18.87
C SER A 24 21.68 -9.10 -18.10
N SER A 25 20.71 -9.32 -17.20
CA SER A 25 20.04 -8.23 -16.45
C SER A 25 20.61 -7.95 -15.05
N GLN A 26 21.73 -8.55 -14.66
CA GLN A 26 22.27 -8.40 -13.30
C GLN A 26 23.66 -7.75 -13.31
N THR A 27 23.72 -6.48 -13.73
CA THR A 27 24.87 -5.60 -13.46
C THR A 27 24.33 -4.23 -13.02
N THR A 28 24.16 -4.05 -11.71
CA THR A 28 24.05 -2.72 -11.11
C THR A 28 25.39 -2.37 -10.46
N PRO A 29 26.03 -1.25 -10.82
CA PRO A 29 27.31 -0.85 -10.25
C PRO A 29 27.16 -0.33 -8.80
N GLU A 30 28.10 -0.73 -7.94
CA GLU A 30 28.43 -0.03 -6.70
C GLU A 30 28.77 1.42 -7.01
N SER A 31 28.15 2.36 -6.30
CA SER A 31 28.56 3.77 -6.28
C SER A 31 28.60 4.23 -4.83
N SER A 32 29.80 4.22 -4.27
CA SER A 32 30.16 4.79 -2.97
C SER A 32 30.39 6.29 -3.07
N GLY A 33 30.02 7.04 -2.03
CA GLY A 33 30.41 8.44 -1.76
C GLY A 33 29.20 9.35 -1.62
N GLU A 34 29.16 10.37 -0.76
CA GLU A 34 29.97 10.90 0.35
C GLU A 34 29.06 11.96 0.99
N ILE A 35 29.03 12.07 2.31
CA ILE A 35 28.17 13.01 3.06
C ILE A 35 28.71 14.44 2.96
N PRO A 36 27.84 15.45 2.75
CA PRO A 36 27.92 16.62 3.63
C PRO A 36 26.53 17.12 4.07
N ALA A 37 26.43 17.46 5.36
CA ALA A 37 25.46 18.38 5.94
C ALA A 37 26.25 19.48 6.67
N PRO A 38 25.63 20.56 7.19
CA PRO A 38 24.38 21.23 6.83
C PRO A 38 24.61 22.74 6.53
N ALA A 39 23.59 23.45 6.02
CA ALA A 39 23.52 24.90 6.16
C ALA A 39 22.07 25.39 6.27
N ASP A 40 21.92 26.43 7.09
CA ASP A 40 20.73 26.96 7.73
C ASP A 40 19.68 27.67 6.83
N SER A 41 18.42 27.58 7.29
CA SER A 41 17.36 28.62 7.35
C SER A 41 17.24 29.72 6.27
N LEU A 42 16.04 29.88 5.68
CA LEU A 42 15.12 31.02 5.94
C LEU A 42 13.83 30.97 5.07
N ALA A 43 12.68 31.13 5.75
CA ALA A 43 11.52 31.99 5.45
C ALA A 43 10.90 32.09 4.03
N SER A 44 9.59 31.77 4.02
CA SER A 44 8.45 32.55 3.48
C SER A 44 8.44 33.03 2.02
N GLY A 45 7.44 32.56 1.28
CA GLY A 45 6.93 33.23 0.09
C GLY A 45 5.53 32.74 -0.28
N GLU A 46 4.49 33.49 0.11
CA GLU A 46 3.17 33.37 -0.52
C GLU A 46 3.27 33.86 -1.97
N ILE A 47 2.80 33.06 -2.93
CA ILE A 47 2.51 33.56 -4.28
C ILE A 47 1.08 33.19 -4.62
N ALA A 48 0.19 34.17 -4.46
CA ALA A 48 -1.09 34.17 -5.13
C ALA A 48 -0.86 34.38 -6.62
N THR A 49 -1.00 33.33 -7.43
CA THR A 49 -1.05 33.46 -8.89
C THR A 49 -2.35 32.89 -9.41
N THR A 50 -3.29 33.80 -9.71
CA THR A 50 -4.33 33.58 -10.70
C THR A 50 -3.67 33.29 -12.05
N GLY A 51 -3.86 32.10 -12.63
CA GLY A 51 -3.23 31.72 -13.89
C GLY A 51 -3.78 30.44 -14.53
N ILE A 52 -4.79 30.61 -15.38
CA ILE A 52 -5.05 29.98 -16.69
C ILE A 52 -4.55 28.52 -16.91
N LEU A 53 -5.52 27.63 -17.16
CA LEU A 53 -5.34 26.26 -17.66
C LEU A 53 -4.70 26.25 -19.05
N THR A 54 -3.44 25.81 -19.17
CA THR A 54 -2.88 25.38 -20.45
C THR A 54 -2.22 24.01 -20.32
N SER A 55 -2.87 23.04 -20.97
CA SER A 55 -2.35 21.84 -21.63
C SER A 55 -1.00 21.27 -21.18
N GLY A 56 -1.06 20.12 -20.51
CA GLY A 56 -0.13 19.00 -20.77
C GLY A 56 1.26 19.13 -20.16
N GLU A 57 1.34 19.22 -18.84
CA GLU A 57 2.53 18.88 -18.07
C GLU A 57 2.06 18.02 -16.89
N ILE A 58 2.40 16.72 -16.90
CA ILE A 58 2.36 15.90 -15.67
C ILE A 58 3.58 16.34 -14.85
N LEU A 59 3.55 17.57 -14.37
CA LEU A 59 4.31 17.93 -13.19
C LEU A 59 3.42 17.42 -12.06
N ALA A 60 3.74 16.25 -11.52
CA ALA A 60 3.33 15.95 -10.17
C ALA A 60 3.76 17.17 -9.35
N SER A 61 2.82 18.05 -9.02
CA SER A 61 3.11 19.07 -8.04
C SER A 61 3.60 18.28 -6.84
N GLY A 62 4.75 18.66 -6.29
CA GLY A 62 5.28 18.08 -5.04
C GLY A 62 4.40 18.47 -3.85
N GLU A 63 3.09 18.49 -4.05
CA GLU A 63 2.06 18.81 -3.10
C GLU A 63 1.49 17.47 -2.63
N CYS A 64 1.80 17.16 -1.38
CA CYS A 64 1.19 16.03 -0.71
C CYS A 64 -0.29 16.29 -0.44
N ASP A 65 -1.03 15.22 -0.17
CA ASP A 65 -2.45 15.34 0.16
C ASP A 65 -2.67 16.00 1.53
N ASP A 66 -3.94 16.22 1.88
CA ASP A 66 -4.32 16.74 3.18
C ASP A 66 -3.71 15.92 4.31
N ASN A 67 -3.18 16.62 5.31
CA ASN A 67 -2.49 16.05 6.48
C ASN A 67 -1.22 15.25 6.16
N GLU A 68 -0.65 15.43 4.98
CA GLU A 68 0.67 14.91 4.62
C GLU A 68 1.72 16.02 4.55
N VAL A 69 2.99 15.64 4.64
CA VAL A 69 4.16 16.50 4.49
C VAL A 69 5.17 15.84 3.56
N MET A 70 5.72 16.62 2.65
CA MET A 70 6.80 16.16 1.77
C MET A 70 8.07 16.01 2.59
N MET A 71 8.64 14.81 2.59
CA MET A 71 9.88 14.49 3.27
C MET A 71 10.95 14.11 2.24
N GLU A 72 12.10 14.77 2.29
CA GLU A 72 13.26 14.41 1.46
C GLU A 72 13.76 12.99 1.79
N CYS A 73 13.57 12.52 3.01
CA CYS A 73 13.91 11.17 3.47
C CYS A 73 12.89 10.74 4.54
N GLY A 74 11.78 10.15 4.10
CA GLY A 74 10.70 9.65 4.95
C GLY A 74 10.82 8.15 5.21
N PRO A 75 10.33 7.62 6.34
CA PRO A 75 10.38 6.17 6.61
C PRO A 75 9.66 5.39 5.50
N VAL A 76 10.19 4.24 5.08
CA VAL A 76 9.55 3.42 4.02
C VAL A 76 8.22 2.85 4.51
N CYS A 77 8.19 2.43 5.76
CA CYS A 77 6.98 2.07 6.49
C CYS A 77 6.22 3.33 6.92
N GLU A 78 4.90 3.24 6.97
CA GLU A 78 4.05 4.27 7.55
C GLU A 78 3.00 3.59 8.44
N PRO A 79 2.77 4.09 9.67
CA PRO A 79 1.76 3.51 10.55
C PRO A 79 0.37 3.65 9.93
N THR A 80 -0.45 2.61 10.12
CA THR A 80 -1.86 2.58 9.71
C THR A 80 -2.77 2.32 10.89
N CYS A 81 -4.07 2.59 10.79
CA CYS A 81 -5.02 2.19 11.84
C CYS A 81 -5.04 0.67 12.09
N ILE A 82 -4.64 -0.13 11.09
CA ILE A 82 -4.56 -1.60 11.18
C ILE A 82 -3.25 -2.01 11.88
N VAL A 83 -2.13 -1.37 11.51
CA VAL A 83 -0.79 -1.61 12.07
C VAL A 83 -0.23 -0.28 12.56
N PRO A 84 -0.56 0.15 13.80
CA PRO A 84 -0.15 1.46 14.30
C PRO A 84 1.35 1.57 14.63
N ASN A 85 2.02 0.44 14.82
CA ASN A 85 3.44 0.38 15.13
C ASN A 85 4.14 -0.67 14.25
N PRO A 86 4.34 -0.38 12.95
CA PRO A 86 5.03 -1.28 12.05
C PRO A 86 6.51 -1.41 12.43
N GLU A 87 7.09 -2.59 12.24
CA GLU A 87 8.54 -2.76 12.30
C GLU A 87 9.15 -2.18 11.03
N CYS A 88 10.05 -1.23 11.20
CA CYS A 88 10.58 -0.42 10.12
C CYS A 88 12.07 -0.68 9.95
N GLU A 89 12.46 -1.05 8.74
CA GLU A 89 13.87 -1.09 8.38
C GLU A 89 14.46 0.34 8.40
N GLY A 90 15.74 0.47 8.75
CA GLY A 90 16.43 1.76 8.85
C GLY A 90 16.73 2.45 7.51
N VAL A 91 15.90 2.22 6.50
CA VAL A 91 16.00 2.78 5.15
C VAL A 91 14.87 3.81 4.97
N CYS A 92 15.15 4.92 4.27
CA CYS A 92 14.14 5.93 3.95
C CYS A 92 13.84 5.98 2.46
N ALA A 93 12.59 6.34 2.13
CA ALA A 93 12.18 6.71 0.80
C ALA A 93 12.42 8.21 0.59
N LEU A 94 12.98 8.57 -0.58
CA LEU A 94 13.29 9.96 -0.92
C LEU A 94 12.08 10.68 -1.52
N ASP A 95 12.00 11.99 -1.28
CA ASP A 95 10.97 12.90 -1.83
C ASP A 95 9.56 12.31 -1.75
N VAL A 96 9.17 11.89 -0.54
CA VAL A 96 7.96 11.11 -0.30
C VAL A 96 6.99 11.83 0.64
N CYS A 97 5.71 11.73 0.34
CA CYS A 97 4.65 12.21 1.21
C CYS A 97 4.40 11.26 2.39
N ARG A 98 4.33 11.83 3.59
CA ARG A 98 4.05 11.11 4.84
C ARG A 98 3.08 11.88 5.72
N CYS A 99 2.29 11.17 6.52
CA CYS A 99 1.39 11.76 7.49
C CYS A 99 2.14 12.69 8.44
N LYS A 100 1.54 13.87 8.68
CA LYS A 100 2.03 14.83 9.67
C LYS A 100 2.03 14.19 11.06
N GLN A 101 2.85 14.74 11.97
CA GLN A 101 2.85 14.32 13.37
C GLN A 101 1.44 14.37 13.96
N GLY A 102 1.00 13.26 14.57
CA GLY A 102 -0.35 13.11 15.15
C GLY A 102 -1.40 12.54 14.19
N PHE A 103 -1.06 12.37 12.91
CA PHE A 103 -1.88 11.72 11.91
C PHE A 103 -1.37 10.31 11.60
N ILE A 104 -2.28 9.45 11.14
CA ILE A 104 -2.01 8.05 10.80
C ILE A 104 -2.77 7.70 9.52
N ARG A 105 -2.24 6.80 8.69
CA ARG A 105 -2.98 6.35 7.51
C ARG A 105 -4.18 5.50 7.93
N SER A 106 -5.36 5.83 7.42
CA SER A 106 -6.56 5.03 7.67
C SER A 106 -6.40 3.57 7.24
N LYS A 107 -5.74 3.33 6.11
CA LYS A 107 -5.41 2.03 5.52
C LYS A 107 -4.20 2.17 4.57
N PRO A 108 -3.59 1.08 4.06
CA PRO A 108 -2.57 1.19 3.02
C PRO A 108 -3.07 2.08 1.86
N GLU A 109 -2.26 3.08 1.50
CA GLU A 109 -2.58 4.07 0.44
C GLU A 109 -3.84 4.94 0.71
N GLY A 110 -4.41 4.88 1.92
CA GLY A 110 -5.54 5.70 2.35
C GLY A 110 -5.12 7.07 2.89
N PRO A 111 -6.08 7.99 3.15
CA PRO A 111 -5.78 9.33 3.66
C PRO A 111 -5.22 9.29 5.09
N CYS A 112 -4.47 10.34 5.43
CA CYS A 112 -3.99 10.62 6.79
C CYS A 112 -5.11 11.26 7.63
N ILE A 113 -5.53 10.55 8.67
CA ILE A 113 -6.55 10.98 9.63
C ILE A 113 -5.94 11.18 11.02
N GLU A 114 -6.61 11.89 11.92
CA GLU A 114 -6.16 11.96 13.31
C GLU A 114 -6.08 10.55 13.92
N ALA A 115 -5.01 10.24 14.67
CA ALA A 115 -4.84 8.91 15.25
C ALA A 115 -6.00 8.51 16.20
N SER A 116 -6.63 9.48 16.84
CA SER A 116 -7.85 9.32 17.66
C SER A 116 -9.10 8.95 16.86
N ALA A 117 -9.10 9.18 15.54
CA ALA A 117 -10.20 8.87 14.65
C ALA A 117 -10.12 7.46 14.04
N CYS A 118 -9.09 6.68 14.40
CA CYS A 118 -9.05 5.27 14.02
C CYS A 118 -10.26 4.52 14.59
N PRO A 119 -10.85 3.59 13.81
CA PRO A 119 -11.90 2.73 14.34
C PRO A 119 -11.37 1.92 15.52
N SER A 120 -12.19 1.76 16.56
CA SER A 120 -11.87 0.99 17.77
C SER A 120 -11.68 -0.52 17.52
N VAL A 121 -12.02 -0.98 16.32
CA VAL A 121 -11.80 -2.33 15.81
C VAL A 121 -10.89 -2.24 14.58
N PRO A 122 -9.68 -2.83 14.61
CA PRO A 122 -8.83 -2.95 13.43
C PRO A 122 -9.61 -3.70 12.37
N SER A 123 -9.85 -3.08 11.21
CA SER A 123 -10.72 -3.60 10.15
C SER A 123 -10.19 -4.85 9.42
N GLU A 124 -9.23 -5.57 10.01
CA GLU A 124 -8.59 -6.78 9.45
C GLU A 124 -8.53 -7.94 10.46
N VAL A 125 -9.23 -7.87 11.59
CA VAL A 125 -9.60 -9.07 12.35
C VAL A 125 -11.10 -9.21 12.21
N TYR A 126 -11.55 -9.78 11.10
CA TYR A 126 -12.90 -10.36 11.08
C TYR A 126 -12.89 -11.42 12.18
N PRO A 127 -13.65 -11.23 13.26
CA PRO A 127 -13.66 -12.24 14.30
C PRO A 127 -14.29 -13.49 13.73
N ASP A 128 -13.81 -14.64 14.18
CA ASP A 128 -14.40 -15.95 13.90
C ASP A 128 -15.73 -16.16 14.66
N SER A 129 -16.16 -15.16 15.44
CA SER A 129 -17.34 -15.21 16.30
C SER A 129 -18.01 -13.85 16.48
N CYS A 130 -19.34 -13.85 16.60
CA CYS A 130 -20.17 -12.67 16.84
C CYS A 130 -20.15 -12.16 18.30
N GLU A 131 -19.39 -12.77 19.21
CA GLU A 131 -19.46 -12.48 20.65
C GLU A 131 -19.08 -11.04 21.01
N ASN A 132 -18.22 -10.38 20.22
CA ASN A 132 -17.79 -9.00 20.45
C ASN A 132 -17.96 -8.11 19.20
N VAL A 133 -18.91 -8.44 18.33
CA VAL A 133 -19.17 -7.69 17.09
C VAL A 133 -20.33 -6.72 17.30
N GLU A 134 -20.02 -5.42 17.24
CA GLU A 134 -21.05 -4.37 17.20
C GLU A 134 -21.38 -4.02 15.75
N CYS A 135 -22.54 -4.49 15.28
CA CYS A 135 -23.03 -4.17 13.95
C CYS A 135 -23.81 -2.83 13.92
N PRO A 136 -23.78 -2.08 12.80
CA PRO A 136 -24.59 -0.88 12.61
C PRO A 136 -26.10 -1.14 12.77
N LYS A 137 -26.89 -0.07 12.95
CA LYS A 137 -28.35 -0.19 13.03
C LYS A 137 -28.91 -0.86 11.76
N TYR A 138 -29.90 -1.73 11.95
CA TYR A 138 -30.60 -2.49 10.90
C TYR A 138 -29.75 -3.59 10.22
N THR A 139 -28.69 -4.01 10.90
CA THR A 139 -27.89 -5.17 10.53
C THR A 139 -27.74 -6.09 11.73
N HIS A 140 -27.58 -7.38 11.50
CA HIS A 140 -27.27 -8.37 12.54
C HIS A 140 -25.97 -9.11 12.22
N CYS A 141 -25.30 -9.62 13.25
CA CYS A 141 -24.08 -10.40 13.06
C CYS A 141 -24.42 -11.85 12.73
N GLU A 142 -23.81 -12.37 11.66
CA GLU A 142 -23.87 -13.77 11.26
C GLU A 142 -22.46 -14.30 11.03
N VAL A 143 -22.19 -15.53 11.48
CA VAL A 143 -20.94 -16.23 11.12
C VAL A 143 -21.18 -16.96 9.81
N VAL A 144 -20.47 -16.55 8.76
CA VAL A 144 -20.56 -17.14 7.43
C VAL A 144 -19.37 -18.04 7.15
N ASP A 145 -19.63 -19.14 6.46
CA ASP A 145 -18.58 -20.02 5.94
C ASP A 145 -18.03 -19.44 4.63
N LEU A 146 -16.75 -19.10 4.62
CA LEU A 146 -16.01 -18.82 3.40
C LEU A 146 -15.79 -20.10 2.58
N PRO A 147 -15.50 -19.98 1.26
CA PRO A 147 -15.28 -21.12 0.39
C PRO A 147 -14.30 -22.13 1.00
N CYS A 148 -14.79 -23.34 1.22
CA CYS A 148 -14.05 -24.38 1.90
C CYS A 148 -12.90 -24.91 1.04
N GLN A 149 -11.75 -25.17 1.67
CA GLN A 149 -10.62 -25.84 1.06
C GLN A 149 -10.36 -27.19 1.74
N ASN A 150 -10.46 -28.28 0.96
CA ASN A 150 -10.23 -29.65 1.44
C ASN A 150 -11.06 -30.04 2.68
N GLY A 151 -12.32 -29.56 2.75
CA GLY A 151 -13.23 -29.83 3.86
C GLY A 151 -13.01 -28.96 5.10
N ASN A 152 -12.07 -28.01 5.05
CA ASN A 152 -11.91 -26.98 6.08
C ASN A 152 -12.50 -25.66 5.56
N CYS A 153 -13.51 -25.13 6.25
CA CYS A 153 -14.13 -23.85 5.93
C CYS A 153 -13.65 -22.81 6.94
N ILE A 154 -13.24 -21.65 6.45
CA ILE A 154 -12.88 -20.52 7.31
C ILE A 154 -14.18 -19.82 7.69
N GLN A 155 -14.36 -19.54 8.98
CA GLN A 155 -15.53 -18.83 9.49
C GLN A 155 -15.19 -17.36 9.69
N GLU A 156 -16.09 -16.48 9.27
CA GLU A 156 -15.97 -15.04 9.47
C GLU A 156 -17.29 -14.47 9.98
N ALA A 157 -17.23 -13.59 10.97
CA ALA A 157 -18.38 -12.83 11.44
C ALA A 157 -18.61 -11.60 10.57
N VAL A 158 -19.81 -11.48 10.00
CA VAL A 158 -20.18 -10.44 9.05
C VAL A 158 -21.49 -9.79 9.50
N CYS A 159 -21.63 -8.48 9.31
CA CYS A 159 -22.91 -7.79 9.53
C CYS A 159 -23.78 -7.88 8.27
N VAL A 160 -24.94 -8.52 8.40
CA VAL A 160 -25.89 -8.74 7.30
C VAL A 160 -27.07 -7.76 7.44
N ASP A 161 -27.44 -7.10 6.34
CA ASP A 161 -28.60 -6.20 6.30
C ASP A 161 -29.92 -6.97 6.44
N ASP A 162 -30.78 -6.55 7.37
CA ASP A 162 -32.09 -7.18 7.61
C ASP A 162 -33.09 -6.99 6.44
N TYR A 163 -32.77 -6.10 5.49
CA TYR A 163 -33.66 -5.70 4.40
C TYR A 163 -33.54 -6.52 3.10
N ILE A 164 -32.54 -7.41 2.98
CA ILE A 164 -32.28 -8.13 1.72
C ILE A 164 -33.17 -9.38 1.53
N PHE A 165 -33.84 -9.86 2.59
CA PHE A 165 -34.64 -11.10 2.55
C PHE A 165 -36.15 -10.91 2.82
N SER A 166 -36.67 -9.67 2.74
CA SER A 166 -38.10 -9.37 2.91
C SER A 166 -38.91 -9.42 1.62
#